data_AF-A0A974AIY4-F1
#
_entry.id   AF-A0A974AIY4-F1
#
_cell.length_a   1.000
_cell.length_b   1.000
_cell.length_c   1.000
_cell.angle_alpha   90.00
_cell.angle_beta   90.00
_cell.angle_gamma   90.00
#
_symmetry.space_group_name_H-M   'P 1'
#
loop_
_entity.id
_entity.type
_entity.pdbx_description
1 polymer ?
#
loop_
_entity_poly.entity_id
_entity_poly.type
_entity_poly.pdbx_seq_one_letter_code
_entity_poly.pdbx_strand_id
1 'polypeptide(L)'
;MVDWTDDRIAALSDKDLKTLLVNAERKSATEVIEKCKTALETRDAAKPRKGPKPRTEVKEFEHQMAGELAAVGTALAATYDLSEETAKAHSAGVKGFKAHRLLDAKGFAKLGGMQRDGSVAIDRYISYRRGADIVSLSVFLLKDQPLEAHEFHVIAPRALLDGGKPIAEIRPTATPEQKQSADSGLAFRDLPNAAAAFETALAKITA
;
A
#
# COMPACT_ATOMS: atom_id res chain seq x y z
N MET A 1 7.30 -48.84 1.45
CA MET A 1 7.02 -48.09 0.21
C MET A 1 5.87 -47.15 0.53
N VAL A 2 6.00 -45.84 0.29
CA VAL A 2 4.91 -44.90 0.58
C VAL A 2 3.89 -45.00 -0.54
N ASP A 3 2.65 -45.31 -0.21
CA ASP A 3 1.55 -45.34 -1.17
C ASP A 3 1.07 -43.90 -1.47
N TRP A 4 1.14 -43.52 -2.75
CA TRP A 4 0.76 -42.20 -3.25
C TRP A 4 -0.61 -42.27 -3.90
N THR A 5 -1.63 -42.11 -3.06
CA THR A 5 -3.03 -42.01 -3.48
C THR A 5 -3.34 -40.62 -4.04
N ASP A 6 -4.41 -40.53 -4.81
CA ASP A 6 -4.85 -39.27 -5.43
C ASP A 6 -5.18 -38.20 -4.37
N ASP A 7 -5.80 -38.59 -3.25
CA ASP A 7 -6.09 -37.69 -2.12
C ASP A 7 -4.83 -37.08 -1.50
N ARG A 8 -3.76 -37.89 -1.36
CA ARG A 8 -2.49 -37.40 -0.82
C ARG A 8 -1.82 -36.42 -1.76
N ILE A 9 -1.90 -36.67 -3.07
CA ILE A 9 -1.38 -35.77 -4.10
C ILE A 9 -2.20 -34.48 -4.15
N ALA A 10 -3.53 -34.58 -4.04
CA ALA A 10 -4.44 -33.44 -4.00
C ALA A 10 -4.22 -32.55 -2.76
N ALA A 11 -3.76 -33.10 -1.64
CA ALA A 11 -3.44 -32.35 -0.43
C ALA A 11 -2.10 -31.59 -0.49
N LEU A 12 -1.22 -31.87 -1.47
CA LEU A 12 0.09 -31.21 -1.56
C LEU A 12 -0.03 -29.77 -2.06
N SER A 13 0.85 -28.90 -1.56
CA SER A 13 1.09 -27.59 -2.15
C SER A 13 1.74 -27.73 -3.53
N ASP A 14 1.63 -26.72 -4.40
CA ASP A 14 2.26 -26.76 -5.74
C ASP A 14 3.79 -26.93 -5.67
N LYS A 15 4.42 -26.43 -4.59
CA LYS A 15 5.85 -26.58 -4.35
C LYS A 15 6.21 -28.03 -4.03
N ASP A 16 5.43 -28.66 -3.15
CA ASP A 16 5.68 -30.04 -2.72
C ASP A 16 5.34 -31.03 -3.83
N LEU A 17 4.30 -30.73 -4.62
CA LEU A 17 3.92 -31.50 -5.80
C LEU A 17 5.01 -31.49 -6.88
N LYS A 18 5.62 -30.32 -7.14
CA LYS A 18 6.79 -30.22 -8.05
C LYS A 18 8.01 -30.96 -7.50
N THR A 19 8.23 -30.92 -6.19
CA THR A 19 9.33 -31.65 -5.55
C THR A 19 9.14 -33.17 -5.63
N LEU A 20 7.89 -33.64 -5.43
CA LEU A 20 7.52 -35.03 -5.59
C LEU A 20 7.70 -35.50 -7.04
N LEU A 21 7.26 -34.72 -8.02
CA LEU A 21 7.46 -35.02 -9.44
C LEU A 21 8.94 -35.24 -9.78
N VAL A 22 9.82 -34.32 -9.40
CA VAL A 22 11.28 -34.44 -9.63
C VAL A 22 11.84 -35.72 -8.98
N ASN A 23 11.40 -36.05 -7.77
CA ASN A 23 11.85 -37.27 -7.09
C ASN A 23 11.30 -38.55 -7.73
N ALA A 24 10.07 -38.52 -8.23
CA ALA A 24 9.45 -39.63 -8.93
C ALA A 24 10.13 -39.88 -10.28
N GLU A 25 10.46 -38.82 -11.03
CA GLU A 25 11.25 -38.88 -12.28
C GLU A 25 12.63 -39.50 -12.05
N ARG A 26 13.35 -39.05 -11.02
CA ARG A 26 14.66 -39.62 -10.64
C ARG A 26 14.61 -41.11 -10.27
N LYS A 27 13.47 -41.57 -9.75
CA LYS A 27 13.25 -42.97 -9.35
C LYS A 27 12.48 -43.76 -10.41
N SER A 28 12.18 -43.16 -11.57
CA SER A 28 11.39 -43.75 -12.64
C SER A 28 10.03 -44.32 -12.17
N ALA A 29 9.41 -43.67 -11.17
CA ALA A 29 8.11 -44.08 -10.62
C ALA A 29 6.96 -43.54 -11.49
N THR A 30 6.74 -44.17 -12.65
CA THR A 30 5.83 -43.74 -13.73
C THR A 30 4.41 -43.39 -13.27
N GLU A 31 3.81 -44.19 -12.38
CA GLU A 31 2.45 -43.92 -11.88
C GLU A 31 2.38 -42.62 -11.06
N VAL A 32 3.39 -42.36 -10.21
CA VAL A 32 3.46 -41.14 -9.41
C VAL A 32 3.75 -39.92 -10.28
N ILE A 33 4.54 -40.10 -11.35
CA ILE A 33 4.81 -39.05 -12.34
C ILE A 33 3.52 -38.61 -13.02
N GLU A 34 2.71 -39.55 -13.52
CA GLU A 34 1.44 -39.25 -14.20
C GLU A 34 0.43 -38.57 -13.27
N LYS A 35 0.28 -39.06 -12.03
CA LYS A 35 -0.58 -38.42 -11.02
C LYS A 35 -0.13 -36.99 -10.69
N CYS A 36 1.19 -36.77 -10.56
CA CYS A 36 1.73 -35.43 -10.30
C CYS A 36 1.53 -34.47 -11.48
N LYS A 37 1.74 -34.93 -12.72
CA LYS A 37 1.52 -34.13 -13.93
C LYS A 37 0.05 -33.74 -14.08
N THR A 38 -0.86 -34.71 -13.95
CA THR A 38 -2.31 -34.49 -14.01
C THR A 38 -2.76 -33.48 -12.96
N ALA A 39 -2.27 -33.59 -11.72
CA ALA A 39 -2.58 -32.63 -10.67
C ALA A 39 -2.01 -31.22 -10.94
N LEU A 40 -0.80 -31.11 -11.51
CA LEU A 40 -0.22 -29.82 -11.90
C LEU A 40 -0.95 -29.16 -13.08
N GLU A 41 -1.42 -29.95 -14.04
CA GLU A 41 -2.19 -29.47 -15.19
C GLU A 41 -3.59 -29.01 -14.78
N THR A 42 -4.29 -29.81 -13.95
CA THR A 42 -5.62 -29.47 -13.41
C THR A 42 -5.59 -28.14 -12.64
N ARG A 43 -4.44 -27.82 -12.03
CA ARG A 43 -4.23 -26.57 -11.27
C ARG A 43 -3.69 -25.40 -12.09
N ASP A 44 -3.41 -25.59 -13.38
CA ASP A 44 -2.63 -24.67 -14.22
C ASP A 44 -1.27 -24.27 -13.58
N ALA A 45 -0.73 -25.15 -12.72
CA ALA A 45 0.48 -24.93 -11.93
C ALA A 45 1.75 -25.45 -12.61
N ALA A 46 1.61 -26.11 -13.78
CA ALA A 46 2.72 -26.58 -14.61
C ALA A 46 3.52 -25.43 -15.25
N LYS A 47 2.92 -24.24 -15.42
CA LYS A 47 3.60 -23.08 -16.02
C LYS A 47 4.79 -22.64 -15.15
N PRO A 48 5.98 -22.39 -15.75
CA PRO A 48 7.08 -21.74 -15.05
C PRO A 48 6.58 -20.44 -14.44
N ARG A 49 6.88 -20.19 -13.16
CA ARG A 49 6.65 -18.87 -12.59
C ARG A 49 7.42 -17.89 -13.48
N LYS A 50 6.70 -16.95 -14.11
CA LYS A 50 7.34 -15.87 -14.85
C LYS A 50 8.35 -15.23 -13.91
N GLY A 51 9.61 -15.19 -14.33
CA GLY A 51 10.65 -14.48 -13.59
C GLY A 51 10.22 -13.04 -13.31
N PRO A 52 10.79 -12.39 -12.28
CA PRO A 52 10.46 -11.01 -11.99
C PRO A 52 10.65 -10.17 -13.25
N LYS A 53 9.57 -9.56 -13.73
CA LYS A 53 9.67 -8.57 -14.81
C LYS A 53 10.42 -7.34 -14.27
N PRO A 54 11.28 -6.70 -15.06
CA PRO A 54 11.83 -5.39 -14.69
C PRO A 54 10.66 -4.44 -14.41
N ARG A 55 10.82 -3.59 -13.40
CA ARG A 55 9.82 -2.58 -13.07
C ARG A 55 9.74 -1.58 -14.22
N THR A 56 8.54 -1.08 -14.50
CA THR A 56 8.40 0.09 -15.36
C THR A 56 8.96 1.30 -14.63
N GLU A 57 9.36 2.33 -15.36
CA GLU A 57 9.86 3.60 -14.79
C GLU A 57 8.90 4.17 -13.73
N VAL A 58 7.59 4.17 -14.02
CA VAL A 58 6.53 4.57 -13.06
C VAL A 58 6.57 3.75 -11.76
N LYS A 59 6.84 2.44 -11.84
CA LYS A 59 6.90 1.57 -10.66
C LYS A 59 8.20 1.75 -9.87
N GLU A 60 9.29 2.13 -10.52
CA GLU A 60 10.52 2.50 -9.83
C GLU A 60 10.34 3.84 -9.09
N PHE A 61 9.79 4.84 -9.78
CA PHE A 61 9.47 6.13 -9.21
C PHE A 61 8.47 6.03 -8.04
N GLU A 62 7.37 5.28 -8.20
CA GLU A 62 6.41 5.01 -7.12
C GLU A 62 7.11 4.43 -5.88
N HIS A 63 8.02 3.46 -6.10
CA HIS A 63 8.73 2.81 -5.01
C HIS A 63 9.69 3.75 -4.29
N GLN A 64 10.42 4.58 -5.05
CA GLN A 64 11.30 5.61 -4.50
C GLN A 64 10.51 6.60 -3.65
N MET A 65 9.46 7.20 -4.19
CA MET A 65 8.64 8.19 -3.47
C MET A 65 7.96 7.59 -2.24
N ALA A 66 7.54 6.32 -2.31
CA ALA A 66 7.00 5.63 -1.14
C ALA A 66 8.05 5.44 -0.01
N GLY A 67 9.33 5.31 -0.38
CA GLY A 67 10.46 5.29 0.56
C GLY A 67 10.74 6.68 1.15
N GLU A 68 10.74 7.72 0.33
CA GLU A 68 10.94 9.10 0.80
C GLU A 68 9.84 9.56 1.76
N LEU A 69 8.58 9.28 1.45
CA LEU A 69 7.46 9.51 2.36
C LEU A 69 7.60 8.72 3.67
N ALA A 70 8.12 7.49 3.60
CA ALA A 70 8.36 6.69 4.79
C ALA A 70 9.48 7.28 5.67
N ALA A 71 10.52 7.84 5.06
CA ALA A 71 11.57 8.55 5.78
C ALA A 71 11.02 9.78 6.51
N VAL A 72 10.16 10.58 5.85
CA VAL A 72 9.46 11.71 6.49
C VAL A 72 8.62 11.22 7.67
N GLY A 73 7.81 10.19 7.48
CA GLY A 73 6.98 9.63 8.56
C GLY A 73 7.81 9.11 9.74
N THR A 74 8.94 8.46 9.46
CA THR A 74 9.85 7.94 10.49
C THR A 74 10.50 9.07 11.28
N ALA A 75 10.97 10.13 10.60
CA ALA A 75 11.54 11.29 11.26
C ALA A 75 10.53 11.99 12.19
N LEU A 76 9.29 12.16 11.73
CA LEU A 76 8.23 12.79 12.53
C LEU A 76 7.81 11.91 13.72
N ALA A 77 7.77 10.59 13.56
CA ALA A 77 7.50 9.67 14.67
C ALA A 77 8.61 9.64 15.73
N ALA A 78 9.81 10.16 15.42
CA ALA A 78 10.87 10.37 16.42
C ALA A 78 10.68 11.67 17.22
N THR A 79 9.95 12.65 16.68
CA THR A 79 9.69 13.95 17.32
C THR A 79 8.35 13.98 18.05
N TYR A 80 7.32 13.32 17.50
CA TYR A 80 5.96 13.30 18.01
C TYR A 80 5.56 11.90 18.45
N ASP A 81 4.78 11.79 19.52
CA ASP A 81 4.12 10.53 19.87
C ASP A 81 2.94 10.27 18.95
N LEU A 82 3.22 9.53 17.86
CA LEU A 82 2.26 9.11 16.85
C LEU A 82 1.83 7.65 17.05
N SER A 83 1.97 7.11 18.26
CA SER A 83 1.61 5.73 18.59
C SER A 83 0.11 5.46 18.44
N GLU A 84 -0.26 4.20 18.21
CA GLU A 84 -1.68 3.82 18.17
C GLU A 84 -2.33 4.00 19.54
N GLU A 85 -1.57 3.83 20.62
CA GLU A 85 -1.97 3.97 22.01
C GLU A 85 -2.40 5.42 22.30
N THR A 86 -1.54 6.38 21.99
CA THR A 86 -1.81 7.81 22.18
C THR A 86 -2.96 8.27 21.28
N ALA A 87 -2.99 7.83 20.02
CA ALA A 87 -4.11 8.10 19.13
C ALA A 87 -5.44 7.60 19.71
N LYS A 88 -5.50 6.39 20.28
CA LYS A 88 -6.70 5.82 20.91
C LYS A 88 -7.09 6.58 22.18
N ALA A 89 -6.13 6.89 23.05
CA ALA A 89 -6.38 7.61 24.29
C ALA A 89 -7.02 8.98 24.03
N HIS A 90 -6.47 9.73 23.07
CA HIS A 90 -6.98 11.05 22.68
C HIS A 90 -8.21 11.01 21.76
N SER A 91 -8.76 9.82 21.48
CA SER A 91 -9.96 9.64 20.66
C SER A 91 -11.06 8.86 21.37
N ALA A 92 -10.97 8.73 22.71
CA ALA A 92 -11.98 8.07 23.52
C ALA A 92 -13.36 8.71 23.28
N GLY A 93 -14.37 7.88 23.01
CA GLY A 93 -15.74 8.33 22.73
C GLY A 93 -16.02 8.70 21.26
N VAL A 94 -15.01 8.74 20.38
CA VAL A 94 -15.24 8.96 18.95
C VAL A 94 -15.77 7.68 18.30
N LYS A 95 -17.04 7.69 17.89
CA LYS A 95 -17.71 6.54 17.27
C LYS A 95 -16.97 6.07 16.03
N GLY A 96 -16.63 4.78 15.98
CA GLY A 96 -15.96 4.16 14.83
C GLY A 96 -14.50 4.62 14.65
N PHE A 97 -13.88 5.17 15.69
CA PHE A 97 -12.46 5.49 15.66
C PHE A 97 -11.62 4.22 15.49
N LYS A 98 -10.65 4.29 14.58
CA LYS A 98 -9.58 3.32 14.42
C LYS A 98 -8.30 4.10 14.18
N ALA A 99 -7.29 3.86 15.00
CA ALA A 99 -5.98 4.47 14.82
C ALA A 99 -5.44 4.09 13.43
N HIS A 100 -4.88 5.08 12.74
CA HIS A 100 -4.18 4.84 11.49
C HIS A 100 -2.71 4.63 11.82
N ARG A 101 -2.14 3.52 11.33
CA ARG A 101 -0.69 3.42 11.26
C ARG A 101 -0.18 4.47 10.28
N LEU A 102 0.87 5.19 10.68
CA LEU A 102 1.49 6.21 9.85
C LEU A 102 1.95 5.60 8.52
N LEU A 103 2.61 4.45 8.62
CA LEU A 103 3.14 3.63 7.53
C LEU A 103 2.33 2.33 7.36
N ASP A 104 2.59 1.60 6.27
CA ASP A 104 2.09 0.24 6.10
C ASP A 104 2.85 -0.77 6.99
N ALA A 105 2.42 -2.04 6.97
CA ALA A 105 3.02 -3.09 7.80
C ALA A 105 4.49 -3.40 7.47
N LYS A 106 5.01 -2.92 6.34
CA LYS A 106 6.40 -3.09 5.91
C LYS A 106 7.24 -1.83 6.14
N GLY A 107 6.67 -0.79 6.75
CA GLY A 107 7.35 0.48 6.98
C GLY A 107 7.42 1.38 5.74
N PHE A 108 6.57 1.18 4.72
CA PHE A 108 6.49 2.06 3.55
C PHE A 108 5.25 2.95 3.60
N ALA A 109 5.18 3.96 2.73
CA ALA A 109 3.93 4.67 2.49
C ALA A 109 2.82 3.68 2.05
N LYS A 110 1.58 3.95 2.46
CA LYS A 110 0.42 3.11 2.21
C LYS A 110 -0.07 3.25 0.77
N LEU A 111 -0.74 2.22 0.26
CA LEU A 111 -1.42 2.24 -1.04
C LEU A 111 -2.76 2.97 -0.95
N GLY A 112 -2.86 4.08 -1.67
CA GLY A 112 -4.05 4.89 -1.83
C GLY A 112 -5.19 4.20 -2.56
N GLY A 113 -6.42 4.65 -2.30
CA GLY A 113 -7.64 4.05 -2.87
C GLY A 113 -7.70 4.21 -4.38
N MET A 114 -7.36 5.41 -4.88
CA MET A 114 -7.44 5.75 -6.30
C MET A 114 -6.38 5.01 -7.13
N GLN A 115 -5.25 4.64 -6.52
CA GLN A 115 -4.28 3.78 -7.22
C GLN A 115 -4.71 2.31 -7.16
N ARG A 116 -5.35 1.88 -6.07
CA ARG A 116 -5.83 0.51 -5.88
C ARG A 116 -6.93 0.14 -6.89
N ASP A 117 -7.86 1.05 -7.15
CA ASP A 117 -8.89 0.87 -8.18
C ASP A 117 -8.40 1.20 -9.59
N GLY A 118 -7.16 1.71 -9.71
CA GLY A 118 -6.53 2.03 -10.97
C GLY A 118 -7.04 3.32 -11.60
N SER A 119 -7.62 4.26 -10.86
CA SER A 119 -7.99 5.58 -11.40
C SER A 119 -6.79 6.48 -11.65
N VAL A 120 -5.69 6.26 -10.92
CA VAL A 120 -4.46 7.06 -11.04
C VAL A 120 -3.23 6.17 -11.16
N ALA A 121 -2.13 6.73 -11.66
CA ALA A 121 -0.87 6.00 -11.77
C ALA A 121 -0.20 5.79 -10.40
N ILE A 122 -0.21 6.83 -9.57
CA ILE A 122 0.42 6.83 -8.23
C ILE A 122 -0.51 7.53 -7.23
N ASP A 123 -0.76 6.87 -6.10
CA ASP A 123 -1.36 7.42 -4.89
C ASP A 123 -0.76 6.67 -3.70
N ARG A 124 0.33 7.21 -3.15
CA ARG A 124 1.03 6.64 -1.99
C ARG A 124 1.00 7.66 -0.88
N TYR A 125 0.70 7.24 0.35
CA TYR A 125 0.48 8.20 1.43
C TYR A 125 0.88 7.70 2.81
N ILE A 126 1.23 8.63 3.68
CA ILE A 126 1.30 8.44 5.13
C ILE A 126 0.16 9.22 5.78
N SER A 127 -0.35 8.77 6.93
CA SER A 127 -1.40 9.52 7.61
C SER A 127 -1.45 9.25 9.10
N TYR A 128 -1.84 10.25 9.88
CA TYR A 128 -2.14 10.13 11.29
C TYR A 128 -3.57 10.58 11.58
N ARG A 129 -4.25 9.89 12.49
CA ARG A 129 -5.64 10.15 12.86
C ARG A 129 -5.74 10.27 14.38
N ARG A 130 -6.37 11.33 14.87
CA ARG A 130 -6.66 11.58 16.29
C ARG A 130 -7.97 12.36 16.39
N GLY A 131 -8.82 11.95 17.31
CA GLY A 131 -10.19 12.44 17.42
C GLY A 131 -11.01 12.19 16.15
N ALA A 132 -11.74 13.22 15.73
CA ALA A 132 -12.46 13.24 14.46
C ALA A 132 -11.55 13.53 13.25
N ASP A 133 -10.31 13.95 13.50
CA ASP A 133 -9.43 14.54 12.49
C ASP A 133 -8.41 13.53 11.96
N ILE A 134 -7.96 13.80 10.74
CA ILE A 134 -6.92 13.04 10.05
C ILE A 134 -6.06 13.99 9.24
N VAL A 135 -4.75 13.78 9.28
CA VAL A 135 -3.79 14.48 8.43
C VAL A 135 -3.07 13.43 7.60
N SER A 136 -2.90 13.70 6.30
CA SER A 136 -2.17 12.83 5.39
C SER A 136 -1.25 13.60 4.47
N LEU A 137 -0.09 13.01 4.18
CA LEU A 137 0.85 13.46 3.15
C LEU A 137 0.93 12.36 2.09
N SER A 138 0.76 12.74 0.83
CA SER A 138 0.74 11.80 -0.30
C SER A 138 1.56 12.29 -1.47
N VAL A 139 2.05 11.35 -2.29
CA VAL A 139 2.48 11.59 -3.67
C VAL A 139 1.37 11.11 -4.60
N PHE A 140 1.07 11.91 -5.61
CA PHE A 140 -0.05 11.70 -6.52
C PHE A 140 0.37 11.95 -7.97
N LEU A 141 -0.02 11.04 -8.87
CA LEU A 141 0.17 11.18 -10.31
C LEU A 141 -1.03 10.59 -11.05
N LEU A 142 -1.70 11.42 -11.86
CA LEU A 142 -2.78 10.97 -12.73
C LEU A 142 -2.28 9.98 -13.78
N LYS A 143 -3.20 9.18 -14.31
CA LYS A 143 -2.89 8.30 -15.44
C LYS A 143 -2.39 9.11 -16.64
N ASP A 144 -1.48 8.48 -17.39
CA ASP A 144 -0.98 8.96 -18.68
C ASP A 144 -0.28 10.33 -18.64
N GLN A 145 0.00 10.84 -17.44
CA GLN A 145 0.82 12.03 -17.23
C GLN A 145 2.31 11.66 -17.15
N PRO A 146 3.22 12.57 -17.56
CA PRO A 146 4.65 12.39 -17.37
C PRO A 146 5.00 12.42 -15.87
N LEU A 147 6.09 11.77 -15.47
CA LEU A 147 6.46 11.64 -14.05
C LEU A 147 6.65 13.00 -13.37
N GLU A 148 7.16 14.00 -14.07
CA GLU A 148 7.40 15.36 -13.59
C GLU A 148 6.10 16.09 -13.21
N ALA A 149 4.95 15.62 -13.71
CA ALA A 149 3.66 16.17 -13.36
C ALA A 149 3.17 15.72 -11.97
N HIS A 150 3.89 14.82 -11.28
CA HIS A 150 3.52 14.40 -9.94
C HIS A 150 3.43 15.60 -8.99
N GLU A 151 2.60 15.44 -7.97
CA GLU A 151 2.42 16.41 -6.91
C GLU A 151 2.46 15.72 -5.56
N PHE A 152 2.79 16.50 -4.54
CA PHE A 152 2.62 16.10 -3.16
C PHE A 152 1.40 16.80 -2.59
N HIS A 153 0.48 16.04 -1.99
CA HIS A 153 -0.73 16.60 -1.40
C HIS A 153 -0.72 16.39 0.11
N VAL A 154 -0.98 17.48 0.85
CA VAL A 154 -1.30 17.44 2.28
C VAL A 154 -2.80 17.61 2.42
N ILE A 155 -3.50 16.57 2.91
CA ILE A 155 -4.95 16.56 3.05
C ILE A 155 -5.30 16.42 4.53
N ALA A 156 -6.09 17.37 5.03
CA ALA A 156 -6.54 17.46 6.42
C ALA A 156 -7.79 18.36 6.53
N PRO A 157 -8.51 18.34 7.67
CA PRO A 157 -9.55 19.32 7.96
C PRO A 157 -9.04 20.75 7.81
N ARG A 158 -9.90 21.66 7.32
CA ARG A 158 -9.50 23.04 7.01
C ARG A 158 -8.89 23.79 8.20
N ALA A 159 -9.33 23.50 9.42
CA ALA A 159 -8.81 24.11 10.64
C ALA A 159 -7.32 23.76 10.90
N LEU A 160 -6.81 22.68 10.31
CA LEU A 160 -5.41 22.26 10.47
C LEU A 160 -4.50 22.83 9.39
N LEU A 161 -5.04 23.40 8.32
CA LEU A 161 -4.28 23.86 7.15
C LEU A 161 -4.36 25.37 6.97
N ASP A 162 -3.20 26.01 6.87
CA ASP A 162 -3.12 27.42 6.51
C ASP A 162 -3.22 27.53 4.98
N GLY A 163 -4.31 28.15 4.49
CA GLY A 163 -4.59 28.27 3.05
C GLY A 163 -5.16 27.01 2.39
N GLY A 164 -5.70 26.06 3.17
CA GLY A 164 -6.33 24.84 2.63
C GLY A 164 -7.48 25.14 1.65
N LYS A 165 -7.42 24.47 0.50
CA LYS A 165 -8.45 24.53 -0.56
C LYS A 165 -9.41 23.34 -0.45
N PRO A 166 -10.65 23.44 -0.96
CA PRO A 166 -11.55 22.30 -1.08
C PRO A 166 -10.87 21.09 -1.74
N ILE A 167 -11.11 19.90 -1.21
CA ILE A 167 -10.44 18.69 -1.71
C ILE A 167 -10.73 18.40 -3.19
N ALA A 168 -11.90 18.81 -3.69
CA ALA A 168 -12.27 18.69 -5.09
C ALA A 168 -11.38 19.55 -6.02
N GLU A 169 -10.72 20.60 -5.53
CA GLU A 169 -9.74 21.36 -6.30
C GLU A 169 -8.36 20.68 -6.34
N ILE A 170 -8.02 19.92 -5.30
CA ILE A 170 -6.74 19.20 -5.19
C ILE A 170 -6.78 17.87 -5.93
N ARG A 171 -7.93 17.17 -5.86
CA ARG A 171 -8.16 15.87 -6.52
C ARG A 171 -9.45 15.94 -7.36
N PRO A 172 -9.45 16.68 -8.48
CA PRO A 172 -10.66 16.92 -9.27
C PRO A 172 -11.24 15.66 -9.93
N THR A 173 -10.45 14.60 -10.04
CA THR A 173 -10.88 13.32 -10.63
C THR A 173 -11.39 12.33 -9.59
N ALA A 174 -11.41 12.68 -8.30
CA ALA A 174 -11.90 11.80 -7.25
C ALA A 174 -13.43 11.66 -7.34
N THR A 175 -13.92 10.43 -7.38
CA THR A 175 -15.36 10.15 -7.35
C THR A 175 -15.90 10.15 -5.91
N PRO A 176 -17.23 10.25 -5.70
CA PRO A 176 -17.84 10.15 -4.37
C PRO A 176 -17.50 8.84 -3.63
N GLU A 177 -17.29 7.74 -4.36
CA GLU A 177 -16.91 6.44 -3.82
C GLU A 177 -15.45 6.43 -3.32
N GLN A 178 -14.61 7.27 -3.91
CA GLN A 178 -13.20 7.47 -3.54
C GLN A 178 -13.09 8.47 -2.40
N LYS A 179 -13.52 8.03 -1.21
CA LYS A 179 -13.47 8.85 0.01
C LYS A 179 -12.07 9.39 0.25
N GLN A 180 -11.98 10.71 0.30
CA GLN A 180 -10.78 11.42 0.72
C GLN A 180 -10.69 11.45 2.25
N SER A 181 -9.47 11.57 2.77
CA SER A 181 -9.25 11.57 4.23
C SER A 181 -9.94 12.76 4.90
N ALA A 182 -9.98 13.92 4.24
CA ALA A 182 -10.61 15.12 4.73
C ALA A 182 -11.21 15.97 3.59
N ASP A 183 -11.84 17.09 3.96
CA ASP A 183 -12.55 18.01 3.07
C ASP A 183 -11.65 19.07 2.42
N SER A 184 -10.40 19.20 2.87
CA SER A 184 -9.46 20.21 2.34
C SER A 184 -8.05 19.68 2.12
N GLY A 185 -7.26 20.39 1.31
CA GLY A 185 -5.86 20.07 1.10
C GLY A 185 -5.03 21.20 0.53
N LEU A 186 -3.72 20.92 0.43
CA LEU A 186 -2.68 21.73 -0.17
C LEU A 186 -1.94 20.86 -1.20
N ALA A 187 -1.50 21.45 -2.32
CA ALA A 187 -0.72 20.78 -3.34
C ALA A 187 0.65 21.45 -3.51
N PHE A 188 1.68 20.63 -3.67
CA PHE A 188 3.07 21.05 -3.75
C PHE A 188 3.77 20.31 -4.89
N ARG A 189 4.81 20.95 -5.46
CA ARG A 189 5.67 20.34 -6.48
C ARG A 189 6.88 19.62 -5.89
N ASP A 190 7.16 19.84 -4.61
CA ASP A 190 8.32 19.30 -3.93
C ASP A 190 7.95 18.71 -2.57
N LEU A 191 8.64 17.62 -2.21
CA LEU A 191 8.43 16.92 -0.95
C LEU A 191 8.81 17.75 0.28
N PRO A 192 9.91 18.54 0.30
CA PRO A 192 10.28 19.32 1.48
C PRO A 192 9.19 20.28 1.95
N ASN A 193 8.59 21.07 1.04
CA ASN A 193 7.51 21.99 1.40
C ASN A 193 6.24 21.25 1.84
N ALA A 194 5.92 20.13 1.18
CA ALA A 194 4.78 19.30 1.58
C ALA A 194 4.99 18.66 2.96
N ALA A 195 6.20 18.22 3.26
CA ALA A 195 6.57 17.65 4.56
C ALA A 195 6.47 18.69 5.69
N ALA A 196 6.95 19.92 5.45
CA ALA A 196 6.83 21.01 6.41
C ALA A 196 5.36 21.39 6.70
N ALA A 197 4.51 21.42 5.66
CA ALA A 197 3.07 21.65 5.82
C ALA A 197 2.38 20.49 6.56
N PHE A 198 2.78 19.24 6.28
CA PHE A 198 2.30 18.06 6.99
C PHE A 198 2.68 18.08 8.47
N GLU A 199 3.94 18.43 8.79
CA GLU A 199 4.42 18.60 10.17
C GLU A 199 3.65 19.70 10.91
N THR A 200 3.39 20.83 10.26
CA THR A 200 2.58 21.92 10.85
C THR A 200 1.17 21.44 11.21
N ALA A 201 0.54 20.68 10.31
CA ALA A 201 -0.78 20.09 10.58
C ALA A 201 -0.72 19.00 11.66
N LEU A 202 0.36 18.21 11.71
CA LEU A 202 0.60 17.24 12.77
C LEU A 202 0.75 17.91 14.13
N ALA A 203 1.54 18.98 14.22
CA ALA A 203 1.69 19.74 15.47
C ALA A 203 0.32 20.20 16.00
N LYS A 204 -0.55 20.72 15.12
CA LYS A 204 -1.92 21.14 15.48
C LYS A 204 -2.81 19.99 15.96
N ILE A 205 -2.79 18.82 15.29
CA ILE A 205 -3.63 17.67 15.70
C ILE A 205 -3.08 16.94 16.95
N THR A 206 -1.78 17.07 17.24
CA THR A 206 -1.14 16.45 18.42
C THR A 206 -1.14 17.32 19.67
N ALA A 207 -1.39 18.63 19.53
CA ALA A 207 -1.59 19.55 20.65
C ALA A 207 -2.76 19.10 21.54
#